data_AF-A0A0C4DUR1-F1
#
_entry.id   AF-A0A0C4DUR1-F1
#
_cell.length_a   1.000
_cell.length_b   1.000
_cell.length_c   1.000
_cell.angle_alpha   90.00
_cell.angle_beta   90.00
_cell.angle_gamma   90.00
#
_symmetry.space_group_name_H-M   'P 1'
#
loop_
_entity.id
_entity.type
_entity.pdbx_description
1 polymer ?
#
loop_
_entity_poly.entity_id
_entity_poly.type
_entity_poly.pdbx_seq_one_letter_code
_entity_poly.pdbx_strand_id
1 'polypeptide(L)'
;MTTTDAPASGADPSSSRISLNCPDETAQILRAAAAHDLRLFFTDLVPGLLDQHGRFGFFNGLGADRQVCYDVYTRVVDMHLSEAGMDVDWISVDIDMERMREAGAGEWEGVKRRYWTLDKYQLPVCTFLG
;
A
#
# COMPACT_ATOMS: atom_id res chain seq x y z
N MET A 1 13.49 -48.00 1.72
CA MET A 1 12.67 -47.30 0.73
C MET A 1 12.70 -45.82 1.10
N THR A 2 13.72 -45.12 0.64
CA THR A 2 13.96 -43.70 0.91
C THR A 2 13.19 -42.89 -0.13
N THR A 3 12.12 -42.23 0.29
CA THR A 3 11.45 -41.21 -0.54
C THR A 3 12.28 -39.94 -0.45
N THR A 4 13.01 -39.65 -1.52
CA THR A 4 13.67 -38.36 -1.73
C THR A 4 12.59 -37.31 -2.01
N ASP A 5 12.34 -36.41 -1.06
CA ASP A 5 11.57 -35.20 -1.33
C ASP A 5 12.39 -34.29 -2.25
N ALA A 6 11.83 -33.99 -3.42
CA ALA A 6 12.35 -32.97 -4.31
C ALA A 6 12.13 -31.58 -3.66
N PRO A 7 13.08 -30.64 -3.78
CA PRO A 7 12.86 -29.29 -3.27
C PRO A 7 11.75 -28.64 -4.10
N ALA A 8 10.70 -28.19 -3.41
CA ALA A 8 9.70 -27.31 -3.99
C ALA A 8 10.42 -26.06 -4.52
N SER A 9 10.41 -25.89 -5.85
CA SER A 9 10.90 -24.69 -6.52
C SER A 9 9.95 -23.55 -6.11
N GLY A 10 10.31 -22.86 -5.03
CA GLY A 10 9.60 -21.69 -4.51
C GLY A 10 9.90 -20.48 -5.37
N ALA A 11 9.24 -20.36 -6.52
CA ALA A 11 9.15 -19.08 -7.19
C ALA A 11 8.27 -18.17 -6.32
N ASP A 12 8.85 -17.07 -5.81
CA ASP A 12 8.10 -16.01 -5.14
C ASP A 12 6.98 -15.53 -6.10
N PRO A 13 5.70 -15.65 -5.71
CA PRO A 13 4.58 -15.25 -6.56
C PRO A 13 4.63 -13.78 -6.97
N SER A 14 5.39 -12.94 -6.26
CA SER A 14 5.65 -11.53 -6.61
C SER A 14 6.43 -11.38 -7.93
N SER A 15 7.32 -12.33 -8.25
CA SER A 15 8.19 -12.34 -9.43
C SER A 15 7.40 -12.37 -10.74
N SER A 16 6.21 -12.97 -10.72
CA SER A 16 5.35 -13.13 -11.91
C SER A 16 4.75 -11.83 -12.46
N ARG A 17 4.80 -10.72 -11.70
CA ARG A 17 4.19 -9.44 -12.08
C ARG A 17 5.18 -8.39 -12.58
N ILE A 18 6.48 -8.67 -12.51
CA ILE A 18 7.53 -7.74 -12.92
C ILE A 18 8.05 -8.19 -14.29
N SER A 19 8.05 -7.29 -15.26
CA SER A 19 8.60 -7.56 -16.60
C SER A 19 10.05 -8.04 -16.50
N LEU A 20 10.42 -9.04 -17.30
CA LEU A 20 11.80 -9.52 -17.42
C LEU A 20 12.77 -8.46 -17.96
N ASN A 21 12.24 -7.40 -18.58
CA ASN A 21 13.02 -6.27 -19.09
C ASN A 21 13.01 -5.06 -18.13
N CYS A 22 12.50 -5.23 -16.91
CA CYS A 22 12.51 -4.17 -15.90
C CYS A 22 13.95 -3.92 -15.43
N PRO A 23 14.46 -2.67 -15.46
CA PRO A 23 15.79 -2.34 -14.92
C PRO A 23 15.93 -2.82 -13.48
N ASP A 24 17.11 -3.30 -13.08
CA ASP A 24 17.31 -3.97 -11.79
C ASP A 24 16.89 -3.09 -10.58
N GLU A 25 17.18 -1.79 -10.63
CA GLU A 25 16.79 -0.82 -9.62
C GLU A 25 15.25 -0.69 -9.52
N THR A 26 14.57 -0.61 -10.66
CA THR A 26 13.10 -0.60 -10.74
C THR A 26 12.50 -1.93 -10.29
N ALA A 27 13.11 -3.06 -10.63
CA ALA A 27 12.67 -4.38 -10.20
C ALA A 27 12.82 -4.57 -8.69
N GLN A 28 13.86 -4.01 -8.08
CA GLN A 28 14.04 -4.01 -6.63
C GLN A 28 12.92 -3.24 -5.92
N ILE A 29 12.56 -2.06 -6.45
CA ILE A 29 11.43 -1.26 -5.93
C ILE A 29 10.12 -2.06 -6.00
N LEU A 30 9.84 -2.65 -7.15
CA LEU A 30 8.61 -3.42 -7.37
C LEU A 30 8.57 -4.69 -6.50
N ARG A 31 9.71 -5.34 -6.26
CA ARG A 31 9.80 -6.51 -5.37
C ARG A 31 9.57 -6.13 -3.91
N ALA A 32 10.17 -5.05 -3.41
CA ALA A 32 9.95 -4.57 -2.04
C ALA A 32 8.46 -4.23 -1.81
N ALA A 33 7.85 -3.50 -2.75
CA ALA A 33 6.43 -3.19 -2.71
C ALA A 33 5.55 -4.47 -2.76
N ALA A 34 5.93 -5.46 -3.58
CA ALA A 34 5.18 -6.70 -3.73
C ALA A 34 5.38 -7.71 -2.58
N ALA A 35 6.51 -7.68 -1.88
CA ALA A 35 6.80 -8.51 -0.71
C ALA A 35 6.14 -7.98 0.59
N HIS A 36 5.37 -6.89 0.49
CA HIS A 36 4.78 -6.19 1.64
C HIS A 36 5.81 -5.67 2.65
N ASP A 37 7.06 -5.47 2.24
CA ASP A 37 8.06 -4.80 3.08
C ASP A 37 7.90 -3.28 2.97
N LEU A 38 6.79 -2.81 3.54
CA LEU A 38 6.43 -1.40 3.56
C LEU A 38 7.47 -0.55 4.29
N ARG A 39 8.16 -1.14 5.27
CA ARG A 39 9.23 -0.46 5.99
C ARG A 39 10.38 -0.12 5.05
N LEU A 40 10.92 -1.11 4.33
CA LEU A 40 11.97 -0.89 3.33
C LEU A 40 11.53 0.12 2.25
N PHE A 41 10.27 0.00 1.79
CA PHE A 41 9.73 0.92 0.80
C PHE A 41 9.74 2.38 1.29
N PHE A 42 9.24 2.65 2.48
CA PHE A 42 9.19 4.01 3.00
C PHE A 42 10.57 4.55 3.41
N THR A 43 11.44 3.74 4.04
CA THR A 43 12.73 4.25 4.56
C THR A 43 13.81 4.40 3.50
N ASP A 44 13.83 3.53 2.49
CA ASP A 44 14.98 3.45 1.57
C ASP A 44 14.61 3.87 0.15
N LEU A 45 13.41 3.52 -0.32
CA LEU A 45 13.03 3.71 -1.72
C LEU A 45 12.37 5.08 -1.96
N VAL A 46 11.43 5.49 -1.11
CA VAL A 46 10.76 6.80 -1.29
C VAL A 46 11.76 7.96 -1.23
N PRO A 47 12.68 8.04 -0.25
CA PRO A 47 13.69 9.11 -0.21
C PRO A 47 14.61 9.14 -1.43
N GLY A 48 14.95 7.96 -1.99
CA GLY A 48 15.82 7.87 -3.16
C GLY A 48 15.15 8.33 -4.47
N LEU A 49 13.81 8.27 -4.54
CA LEU A 49 13.03 8.62 -5.73
C LEU A 49 12.42 10.01 -5.68
N LEU A 50 12.20 10.56 -4.48
CA LEU A 50 11.50 11.82 -4.29
C LEU A 50 12.44 13.01 -4.50
N ASP A 51 12.01 13.96 -5.33
CA ASP A 51 12.70 15.26 -5.44
C ASP A 51 12.63 16.03 -4.11
N GLN A 52 13.56 16.96 -3.86
CA GLN A 52 13.62 17.76 -2.62
C GLN A 52 12.31 18.49 -2.28
N HIS A 53 11.51 18.86 -3.30
CA HIS A 53 10.19 19.48 -3.12
C HIS A 53 9.07 18.61 -3.67
N GLY A 54 9.38 17.34 -3.95
CA GLY A 54 8.44 16.34 -4.40
C GLY A 54 7.40 16.03 -3.34
N ARG A 55 6.23 15.59 -3.80
CA ARG A 55 5.14 15.10 -2.96
C ARG A 55 4.85 13.67 -3.33
N PHE A 56 4.76 12.81 -2.33
CA PHE A 56 4.44 11.41 -2.48
C PHE A 56 3.11 11.10 -1.79
N GLY A 57 2.30 10.21 -2.36
CA GLY A 57 1.04 9.78 -1.78
C GLY A 57 0.69 8.37 -2.23
N PHE A 58 -0.16 7.70 -1.46
CA PHE A 58 -0.58 6.34 -1.73
C PHE A 58 -1.99 6.08 -1.20
N PHE A 59 -2.59 4.98 -1.65
CA PHE A 59 -3.90 4.57 -1.19
C PHE A 59 -3.83 4.01 0.24
N ASN A 60 -4.33 4.76 1.22
CA ASN A 60 -4.49 4.33 2.61
C ASN A 60 -5.87 3.71 2.82
N GLY A 61 -5.99 2.39 2.71
CA GLY A 61 -7.25 1.66 2.87
C GLY A 61 -7.23 0.52 3.89
N LEU A 62 -6.19 0.40 4.72
CA LEU A 62 -6.12 -0.64 5.74
C LEU A 62 -7.17 -0.40 6.83
N GLY A 63 -8.02 -1.38 7.08
CA GLY A 63 -9.06 -1.30 8.11
C GLY A 63 -10.25 -0.41 7.74
N ALA A 64 -10.44 -0.06 6.46
CA ALA A 64 -11.54 0.79 6.01
C ALA A 64 -12.94 0.13 6.09
N ASP A 65 -13.05 -1.06 6.66
CA ASP A 65 -14.31 -1.70 7.05
C ASP A 65 -14.78 -1.31 8.46
N ARG A 66 -13.92 -0.65 9.25
CA ARG A 66 -14.21 -0.19 10.62
C ARG A 66 -13.44 1.10 10.96
N GLN A 67 -14.15 2.15 11.38
CA GLN A 67 -13.55 3.45 11.70
C GLN A 67 -12.35 3.35 12.66
N VAL A 68 -12.52 2.63 13.78
CA VAL A 68 -11.46 2.49 14.79
C VAL A 68 -10.20 1.82 14.21
N CYS A 69 -10.36 0.80 13.37
CA CYS A 69 -9.23 0.14 12.73
C CYS A 69 -8.53 1.10 11.76
N TYR A 70 -9.31 1.83 10.97
CA TYR A 70 -8.81 2.80 10.02
C TYR A 70 -8.01 3.93 10.69
N ASP A 71 -8.51 4.47 11.80
CA ASP A 71 -7.84 5.52 12.57
C ASP A 71 -6.50 5.01 13.14
N VAL A 72 -6.49 3.79 13.68
CA VAL A 72 -5.27 3.15 14.19
C VAL A 72 -4.25 2.97 13.07
N TYR A 73 -4.65 2.42 11.92
CA TYR A 73 -3.72 2.22 10.80
C TYR A 73 -3.22 3.54 10.22
N THR A 74 -4.06 4.57 10.16
CA THR A 74 -3.68 5.93 9.75
C THR A 74 -2.58 6.47 10.68
N ARG A 75 -2.70 6.27 12.00
CA ARG A 75 -1.66 6.65 12.95
C ARG A 75 -0.38 5.80 12.85
N VAL A 76 -0.50 4.51 12.54
CA VAL A 76 0.67 3.64 12.31
C VAL A 76 1.46 4.10 11.08
N VAL A 77 0.76 4.46 10.01
CA VAL A 77 1.37 5.04 8.80
C VAL A 77 2.16 6.30 9.13
N ASP A 78 1.56 7.21 9.90
CA ASP A 78 2.17 8.46 10.33
C ASP A 78 3.49 8.21 11.11
N MET A 79 3.50 7.24 12.02
CA MET A 79 4.71 6.86 12.77
C MET A 79 5.80 6.28 11.87
N HIS A 80 5.46 5.37 10.96
CA HIS A 80 6.45 4.78 10.05
C HIS A 80 7.05 5.79 9.07
N LEU A 81 6.25 6.73 8.57
CA LEU A 81 6.72 7.78 7.65
C LEU A 81 7.59 8.80 8.38
N SER A 82 7.25 9.14 9.63
CA SER A 82 8.11 9.97 10.47
C SER A 82 9.48 9.32 10.71
N GLU A 83 9.53 8.01 11.00
CA GLU A 83 10.79 7.26 11.10
C GLU A 83 11.59 7.24 9.79
N ALA A 84 10.92 7.37 8.64
CA ALA A 84 11.51 7.45 7.31
C ALA A 84 11.94 8.87 6.90
N GLY A 85 11.82 9.85 7.79
CA GLY A 85 12.24 11.22 7.53
C GLY A 85 11.20 12.06 6.75
N MET A 86 9.92 11.68 6.82
CA MET A 86 8.84 12.34 6.09
C MET A 86 7.84 13.02 7.04
N ASP A 87 7.35 14.19 6.62
CA ASP A 87 6.14 14.81 7.15
C ASP A 87 4.91 14.34 6.37
N VAL A 88 3.78 14.17 7.05
CA VAL A 88 2.53 13.68 6.45
C VAL A 88 1.37 14.63 6.73
N ASP A 89 0.86 15.24 5.68
CA ASP A 89 -0.42 15.95 5.69
C ASP A 89 -1.54 15.01 5.25
N TRP A 90 -2.67 15.05 5.96
CA TRP A 90 -3.84 14.23 5.65
C TRP A 90 -4.94 15.07 5.03
N ILE A 91 -5.29 14.74 3.78
CA ILE A 91 -6.45 15.32 3.11
C ILE A 91 -7.64 14.39 3.31
N SER A 92 -8.68 14.91 3.97
CA SER A 92 -9.95 14.20 4.12
C SER A 92 -10.81 14.36 2.86
N VAL A 93 -11.17 13.25 2.25
CA VAL A 93 -12.00 13.17 1.05
C VAL A 93 -13.31 12.49 1.41
N ASP A 94 -14.43 13.14 1.13
CA ASP A 94 -15.76 12.56 1.36
C ASP A 94 -16.04 11.46 0.32
N ILE A 95 -16.54 10.32 0.79
CA ILE A 95 -16.91 9.17 -0.02
C ILE A 95 -18.44 9.09 -0.10
N ASP A 96 -18.96 9.00 -1.33
CA ASP A 96 -20.38 8.78 -1.58
C ASP A 96 -20.77 7.34 -1.22
N MET A 97 -21.22 7.18 0.02
CA MET A 97 -21.64 5.89 0.57
C MET A 97 -22.96 5.37 0.00
N GLU A 98 -23.75 6.20 -0.70
CA GLU A 98 -24.98 5.75 -1.35
C GLU A 98 -24.65 4.77 -2.49
N ARG A 99 -23.65 5.13 -3.32
CA ARG A 99 -23.16 4.29 -4.43
C ARG A 99 -22.32 3.09 -3.98
N MET A 100 -21.87 3.09 -2.72
CA MET A 100 -21.02 2.05 -2.12
C MET A 100 -21.72 1.18 -1.07
N ARG A 101 -23.06 1.30 -0.94
CA ARG A 101 -23.83 0.67 0.14
C ARG A 101 -23.89 -0.85 0.05
N GLU A 102 -24.04 -1.40 -1.15
CA GLU A 102 -24.32 -2.82 -1.37
C GLU A 102 -23.15 -3.52 -2.07
N ALA A 103 -22.67 -4.63 -1.52
CA ALA A 103 -21.62 -5.42 -2.16
C ALA A 103 -22.16 -6.07 -3.45
N GLY A 104 -21.35 -6.07 -4.51
CA GLY A 104 -21.72 -6.63 -5.82
C GLY A 104 -22.60 -5.73 -6.69
N ALA A 105 -22.94 -4.52 -6.24
CA ALA A 105 -23.74 -3.55 -6.98
C ALA A 105 -23.09 -2.17 -7.01
N GLY A 106 -23.47 -1.32 -7.97
CA GLY A 106 -22.89 0.02 -8.13
C GLY A 106 -21.39 -0.06 -8.33
N GLU A 107 -20.62 0.69 -7.54
CA GLU A 107 -19.16 0.69 -7.58
C GLU A 107 -18.52 -0.64 -7.11
N TRP A 108 -19.31 -1.57 -6.57
CA TRP A 108 -18.87 -2.91 -6.17
C TRP A 108 -19.19 -3.97 -7.23
N GLU A 109 -19.66 -3.62 -8.43
CA GLU A 109 -19.92 -4.58 -9.49
C GLU A 109 -18.65 -5.41 -9.79
N GLY A 110 -18.77 -6.74 -9.74
CA GLY A 110 -17.64 -7.67 -9.89
C GLY A 110 -16.77 -7.88 -8.64
N VAL A 111 -17.01 -7.15 -7.55
CA VAL A 111 -16.28 -7.30 -6.28
C VAL A 111 -17.05 -8.19 -5.30
N LYS A 112 -16.50 -9.36 -4.97
CA LYS A 112 -17.16 -10.37 -4.13
C LYS A 112 -17.39 -9.93 -2.68
N ARG A 113 -16.48 -9.14 -2.12
CA ARG A 113 -16.52 -8.64 -0.74
C ARG A 113 -16.12 -7.18 -0.73
N ARG A 114 -17.02 -6.34 -0.22
CA ARG A 114 -16.73 -4.94 0.02
C ARG A 114 -15.60 -4.81 1.05
N TYR A 115 -14.58 -4.01 0.72
CA TYR A 115 -13.43 -3.75 1.60
C TYR A 115 -13.43 -2.33 2.20
N TRP A 116 -14.40 -1.48 1.81
CA TRP A 116 -14.52 -0.10 2.26
C TRP A 116 -15.93 0.22 2.73
N THR A 117 -16.08 0.87 3.87
CA THR A 117 -17.38 1.21 4.48
C THR A 117 -17.44 2.59 5.12
N LEU A 118 -16.36 3.36 5.07
CA LEU A 118 -16.27 4.67 5.73
C LEU A 118 -16.67 5.79 4.78
N ASP A 119 -17.32 6.81 5.33
CA ASP A 119 -17.73 8.02 4.61
C ASP A 119 -16.57 8.98 4.34
N LYS A 120 -15.39 8.73 4.91
CA LYS A 120 -14.18 9.53 4.73
C LYS A 120 -12.97 8.69 4.37
N TYR A 121 -12.25 9.14 3.36
CA TYR A 121 -10.93 8.66 2.99
C TYR A 121 -9.87 9.66 3.42
N GLN A 122 -8.82 9.19 4.09
CA GLN A 122 -7.65 9.99 4.46
C GLN A 122 -6.54 9.74 3.44
N LEU A 123 -6.31 10.71 2.55
CA LEU A 123 -5.24 10.69 1.56
C LEU A 123 -3.95 11.25 2.20
N PRO A 124 -2.88 10.45 2.36
CA PRO A 124 -1.60 10.93 2.83
C PRO A 124 -0.88 11.71 1.72
N VAL A 125 -0.40 12.89 2.08
CA VAL A 125 0.53 13.70 1.30
C VAL A 125 1.83 13.77 2.09
N CYS A 126 2.83 13.07 1.61
CA CYS A 126 4.13 12.96 2.24
C CYS A 126 5.12 13.92 1.56
N THR A 127 5.90 14.63 2.35
CA THR A 127 7.04 15.44 1.92
C THR A 127 8.25 15.12 2.80
N PHE A 128 9.45 15.46 2.37
CA PHE A 128 10.60 15.43 3.28
C PHE A 128 10.35 16.34 4.49
N LEU A 129 10.82 15.92 5.66
CA LEU A 129 10.83 16.74 6.87
C LEU A 129 11.50 18.10 6.58
N GLY A 130 10.81 19.17 6.98
CA GLY A 130 11.31 20.54 6.91
C GLY A 130 12.18 20.94 8.10
#